data_AF-A0A7J0DEN0-F1
#
_entry.id   AF-A0A7J0DEN0-F1
#
_cell.length_a   1.000
_cell.length_b   1.000
_cell.length_c   1.000
_cell.angle_alpha   90.00
_cell.angle_beta   90.00
_cell.angle_gamma   90.00
#
_symmetry.space_group_name_H-M   'P 1'
#
loop_
_entity.id
_entity.type
_entity.pdbx_description
1 polymer ?
#
loop_
_entity_poly.entity_id
_entity_poly.type
_entity_poly.pdbx_seq_one_letter_code
_entity_poly.pdbx_strand_id
1 'polypeptide(L)'
;MARGFRLILATYLLLMLLGISHRGHTTPPRLRAQRKQARIPAGIGREDPLRIHIYRCIYVLQFRSNLIRPGLDILCFCADICRGSTIGVCYGRYGDDLPTPDKVAQLVQLHNIKYVRIYDSNIQVLKAFANTGVELMIGIPNLDLLPFSQFQTNADTWLKNSILPYYPAAKITYITVGAEVTEAPNNASALVVPAMQNILTALRKAGLHNKITVSSTHSLGVMSRSFPPSAGAFNSRHAYFLKPLLEFLAEHQSPFMVNIYPYYAYRDSLNNVSLDYALFESSSEVIDPNTGLLYTNMFDAQIDAIYFALMALNFKTIKIMVTETGWPSKGSVQEAAATPENAETYNTNLIRHVINDTGTPARPGEELDVYIFSLFNENRKPGLESERNWGLFNNDQTSIYSLDFTGKGAVDVTTQANVTSAFGMWCIASPTASEADLKNALDWACGPGNVDCSAIQPSQQCFQPDNMVSHASFAFNSYYQQNGATDIACSFGGAGVKTNKNPRGEGGREGPKLTLDMVNAINNETGYDDCLYLTAGAAGTNKTATSNATTTATTTTTTAARSTSSSCLTNPESCDNLEVVPSMMHKLSHLVPISCIEGASPDDNAAVAAADDCYG
;
A
#
# COMPACT_ATOMS: atom_id res chain seq x y z
N MET A 1 -25.29 -0.53 -52.50
CA MET A 1 -24.33 -1.67 -52.39
C MET A 1 -22.86 -1.22 -52.39
N ALA A 2 -22.38 -0.40 -53.33
CA ALA A 2 -20.95 -0.08 -53.51
C ALA A 2 -20.14 0.41 -52.28
N ARG A 3 -20.76 0.98 -51.24
CA ARG A 3 -20.06 1.38 -50.00
C ARG A 3 -19.67 0.20 -49.09
N GLY A 4 -20.50 -0.84 -49.00
CA GLY A 4 -20.23 -2.00 -48.13
C GLY A 4 -19.02 -2.83 -48.59
N PHE A 5 -18.82 -2.95 -49.91
CA PHE A 5 -17.71 -3.70 -50.50
C PHE A 5 -16.33 -3.13 -50.12
N ARG A 6 -16.21 -1.80 -49.98
CA ARG A 6 -14.95 -1.15 -49.57
C ARG A 6 -14.62 -1.39 -48.10
N LEU A 7 -15.63 -1.49 -47.23
CA LEU A 7 -15.43 -1.78 -45.81
C LEU A 7 -14.92 -3.21 -45.61
N ILE A 8 -15.56 -4.18 -46.25
CA ILE A 8 -15.18 -5.60 -46.21
C ILE A 8 -13.74 -5.79 -46.72
N LEU A 9 -13.37 -5.12 -47.82
CA LEU A 9 -12.02 -5.20 -48.38
C LEU A 9 -10.95 -4.63 -47.44
N ALA A 10 -11.25 -3.53 -46.74
CA ALA A 10 -10.35 -2.95 -45.75
C ALA A 10 -10.14 -3.89 -44.54
N THR A 11 -11.20 -4.52 -44.04
CA THR A 11 -11.09 -5.54 -42.97
C THR A 11 -10.27 -6.75 -43.43
N TYR A 12 -10.43 -7.18 -44.69
CA TYR A 12 -9.65 -8.30 -45.25
C TYR A 12 -8.15 -7.98 -45.39
N LEU A 13 -7.78 -6.76 -45.82
CA LEU A 13 -6.38 -6.34 -45.84
C LEU A 13 -5.77 -6.27 -44.43
N LEU A 14 -6.54 -5.78 -43.44
CA LEU A 14 -6.06 -5.71 -42.06
C LEU A 14 -5.81 -7.10 -41.46
N LEU A 15 -6.69 -8.08 -41.73
CA LEU A 15 -6.51 -9.47 -41.31
C LEU A 15 -5.34 -10.17 -42.01
N MET A 16 -5.09 -9.86 -43.29
CA MET A 16 -3.91 -10.32 -44.02
C MET A 16 -2.60 -9.78 -43.43
N LEU A 17 -2.56 -8.48 -43.09
CA LEU A 17 -1.39 -7.84 -42.45
C LEU A 17 -1.11 -8.37 -41.04
N LEU A 18 -2.12 -8.93 -40.37
CA LEU A 18 -2.00 -9.60 -39.07
C LEU A 18 -1.79 -11.12 -39.16
N GLY A 19 -1.63 -11.68 -40.37
CA GLY A 19 -1.35 -13.11 -40.60
C GLY A 19 -2.52 -14.07 -40.34
N ILE A 20 -3.75 -13.57 -40.15
CA ILE A 20 -4.90 -14.38 -39.74
C ILE A 20 -5.59 -15.01 -40.96
N SER A 21 -5.17 -16.22 -41.33
CA SER A 21 -5.78 -16.99 -42.42
C SER A 21 -7.04 -17.73 -41.98
N HIS A 22 -8.21 -17.35 -42.53
CA HIS A 22 -9.49 -17.96 -42.21
C HIS A 22 -10.05 -18.74 -43.41
N ARG A 23 -10.12 -20.08 -43.30
CA ARG A 23 -10.79 -20.93 -44.30
C ARG A 23 -12.30 -20.70 -44.23
N GLY A 24 -12.88 -20.11 -45.27
CA GLY A 24 -14.30 -19.77 -45.30
C GLY A 24 -15.23 -20.93 -45.67
N HIS A 25 -16.51 -20.77 -45.32
CA HIS A 25 -17.64 -21.40 -46.00
C HIS A 25 -18.71 -20.35 -46.29
N THR A 26 -19.48 -20.55 -47.35
CA THR A 26 -20.39 -19.55 -47.93
C THR A 26 -21.88 -19.89 -47.72
N THR A 27 -22.73 -18.90 -48.03
CA THR A 27 -24.22 -18.90 -48.04
C THR A 27 -24.95 -18.65 -46.70
N PRO A 28 -25.96 -17.76 -46.66
CA PRO A 28 -26.75 -17.45 -45.45
C PRO A 28 -28.23 -17.90 -45.51
N PRO A 29 -28.86 -18.21 -44.36
CA PRO A 29 -30.31 -18.29 -44.22
C PRO A 29 -30.93 -17.13 -43.39
N ARG A 30 -32.25 -16.96 -43.54
CA ARG A 30 -33.07 -15.82 -43.09
C ARG A 30 -33.32 -15.76 -41.57
N LEU A 31 -33.77 -14.58 -41.09
CA LEU A 31 -34.29 -14.39 -39.73
C LEU A 31 -35.42 -15.37 -39.40
N ARG A 32 -35.36 -15.97 -38.21
CA ARG A 32 -36.54 -16.25 -37.38
C ARG A 32 -36.14 -16.30 -35.91
N ALA A 33 -36.90 -15.63 -35.04
CA ALA A 33 -36.65 -15.65 -33.60
C ALA A 33 -37.28 -16.89 -32.95
N GLN A 34 -36.53 -17.58 -32.07
CA GLN A 34 -37.08 -18.46 -31.05
C GLN A 34 -36.12 -18.57 -29.85
N ARG A 35 -36.65 -18.51 -28.63
CA ARG A 35 -35.90 -18.79 -27.40
C ARG A 35 -35.58 -20.28 -27.28
N LYS A 36 -34.38 -20.62 -26.81
CA LYS A 36 -34.07 -21.88 -26.09
C LYS A 36 -32.77 -21.69 -25.30
N GLN A 37 -32.68 -22.25 -24.09
CA GLN A 37 -31.42 -22.33 -23.36
C GLN A 37 -30.39 -23.18 -24.13
N ALA A 38 -29.11 -22.82 -23.98
CA ALA A 38 -27.97 -23.66 -24.32
C ALA A 38 -27.09 -23.82 -23.07
N ARG A 39 -26.56 -25.03 -22.85
CA ARG A 39 -25.52 -25.26 -21.84
C ARG A 39 -24.18 -24.75 -22.36
N ILE A 40 -23.33 -24.27 -21.47
CA ILE A 40 -21.91 -24.00 -21.77
C ILE A 40 -21.15 -25.34 -21.77
N PRO A 41 -20.44 -25.70 -22.84
CA PRO A 41 -19.39 -26.73 -22.80
C PRO A 41 -18.09 -26.11 -22.28
N ALA A 42 -17.38 -26.81 -21.39
CA ALA A 42 -16.02 -26.41 -21.00
C ALA A 42 -15.00 -26.76 -22.10
N GLY A 43 -13.89 -26.02 -22.21
CA GLY A 43 -12.75 -26.46 -23.03
C GLY A 43 -12.01 -25.43 -23.90
N ILE A 44 -11.81 -24.19 -23.44
CA ILE A 44 -10.76 -23.27 -23.92
C ILE A 44 -10.24 -22.59 -22.64
N GLY A 45 -8.95 -22.51 -22.30
CA GLY A 45 -7.73 -22.57 -23.11
C GLY A 45 -7.01 -21.22 -22.95
N ARG A 46 -5.82 -21.19 -22.31
CA ARG A 46 -5.15 -19.93 -21.94
C ARG A 46 -4.93 -19.03 -23.18
N GLU A 47 -5.49 -17.82 -23.17
CA GLU A 47 -5.15 -16.73 -24.11
C GLU A 47 -4.30 -15.67 -23.38
N ASP A 48 -3.42 -14.99 -24.13
CA ASP A 48 -2.53 -13.96 -23.59
C ASP A 48 -3.27 -12.76 -22.96
N PRO A 49 -2.81 -12.25 -21.79
CA PRO A 49 -3.30 -10.98 -21.23
C PRO A 49 -3.22 -9.80 -22.21
N LEU A 50 -2.19 -9.78 -23.07
CA LEU A 50 -2.01 -8.78 -24.13
C LEU A 50 -3.17 -8.78 -25.15
N ARG A 51 -3.71 -9.96 -25.52
CA ARG A 51 -4.87 -10.05 -26.42
C ARG A 51 -6.10 -9.43 -25.78
N ILE A 52 -6.35 -9.75 -24.51
CA ILE A 52 -7.51 -9.26 -23.76
C ILE A 52 -7.47 -7.73 -23.67
N HIS A 53 -6.30 -7.14 -23.42
CA HIS A 53 -6.07 -5.69 -23.46
C HIS A 53 -6.45 -5.08 -24.83
N ILE A 54 -5.89 -5.61 -25.93
CA ILE A 54 -6.15 -5.09 -27.28
C ILE A 54 -7.64 -5.18 -27.65
N TYR A 55 -8.31 -6.30 -27.35
CA TYR A 55 -9.74 -6.46 -27.60
C TYR A 55 -10.60 -5.53 -26.75
N ARG A 56 -10.24 -5.26 -25.48
CA ARG A 56 -10.97 -4.30 -24.62
C ARG A 56 -10.89 -2.87 -25.18
N CYS A 57 -9.70 -2.39 -25.58
CA CYS A 57 -9.53 -1.06 -26.16
C CYS A 57 -10.38 -0.84 -27.44
N ILE A 58 -10.48 -1.85 -28.29
CA ILE A 58 -11.30 -1.79 -29.52
C ILE A 58 -12.81 -1.69 -29.20
N TYR A 59 -13.28 -2.37 -28.15
CA TYR A 59 -14.69 -2.40 -27.78
C TYR A 59 -15.19 -1.04 -27.27
N VAL A 60 -14.38 -0.31 -26.50
CA VAL A 60 -14.72 1.03 -25.98
C VAL A 60 -14.87 2.05 -27.13
N LEU A 61 -13.99 1.98 -28.13
CA LEU A 61 -14.02 2.87 -29.30
C LEU A 61 -15.28 2.71 -30.16
N GLN A 62 -15.91 1.53 -30.19
CA GLN A 62 -17.09 1.28 -31.02
C GLN A 62 -18.38 1.95 -30.53
N PHE A 63 -18.44 2.45 -29.29
CA PHE A 63 -19.66 3.07 -28.73
C PHE A 63 -19.71 4.61 -28.80
N ARG A 64 -18.65 5.28 -29.29
CA ARG A 64 -18.56 6.76 -29.34
C ARG A 64 -18.01 7.33 -30.65
N SER A 65 -18.52 6.86 -31.80
CA SER A 65 -18.04 7.34 -33.11
C SER A 65 -19.13 7.55 -34.18
N ASN A 66 -20.19 8.29 -33.82
CA ASN A 66 -21.04 8.98 -34.81
C ASN A 66 -20.67 10.47 -34.80
N LEU A 67 -20.38 11.02 -35.99
CA LEU A 67 -19.73 12.33 -36.24
C LEU A 67 -18.28 12.43 -35.70
N ILE A 68 -17.31 12.34 -36.62
CA ILE A 68 -16.27 13.35 -36.91
C ILE A 68 -15.51 12.89 -38.18
N ARG A 69 -14.78 13.78 -38.86
CA ARG A 69 -14.09 13.46 -40.13
C ARG A 69 -12.80 12.66 -39.86
N PRO A 70 -12.48 11.62 -40.65
CA PRO A 70 -11.26 10.85 -40.46
C PRO A 70 -10.06 11.56 -41.09
N GLY A 71 -9.17 12.11 -40.26
CA GLY A 71 -7.91 12.69 -40.71
C GLY A 71 -7.10 13.34 -39.59
N LEU A 72 -5.93 12.76 -39.28
CA LEU A 72 -4.84 13.30 -38.47
C LEU A 72 -5.01 13.50 -36.95
N ASP A 73 -6.22 13.62 -36.39
CA ASP A 73 -6.39 13.80 -34.92
C ASP A 73 -6.28 12.50 -34.08
N ILE A 74 -6.36 11.33 -34.72
CA ILE A 74 -6.48 10.03 -34.03
C ILE A 74 -5.23 9.67 -33.20
N LEU A 75 -4.04 10.13 -33.61
CA LEU A 75 -2.79 9.72 -32.96
C LEU A 75 -2.56 10.36 -31.58
N CYS A 76 -3.16 11.54 -31.31
CA CYS A 76 -3.05 12.21 -30.01
C CYS A 76 -4.13 11.77 -29.00
N PHE A 77 -5.28 11.29 -29.47
CA PHE A 77 -6.38 10.88 -28.58
C PHE A 77 -6.20 9.50 -27.92
N CYS A 78 -5.22 8.70 -28.34
CA CYS A 78 -4.95 7.39 -27.76
C CYS A 78 -4.06 7.41 -26.50
N ALA A 79 -3.48 8.56 -26.13
CA ALA A 79 -2.50 8.66 -25.03
C ALA A 79 -3.15 8.78 -23.62
N ASP A 80 -4.38 9.28 -23.53
CA ASP A 80 -5.04 9.63 -22.25
C ASP A 80 -6.13 8.61 -21.80
N ILE A 81 -6.18 7.40 -22.37
CA ILE A 81 -7.29 6.43 -22.15
C ILE A 81 -6.81 5.07 -21.60
N CYS A 82 -5.65 5.02 -20.96
CA CYS A 82 -5.20 3.90 -20.12
C CYS A 82 -4.38 4.46 -18.94
N ARG A 83 -5.06 4.87 -17.86
CA ARG A 83 -4.44 5.11 -16.54
C ARG A 83 -4.99 4.05 -15.59
N GLY A 84 -4.26 2.95 -15.44
CA GLY A 84 -4.57 1.95 -14.41
C GLY A 84 -4.55 2.57 -13.01
N SER A 85 -5.20 1.89 -12.07
CA SER A 85 -5.36 2.29 -10.67
C SER A 85 -4.02 2.64 -10.00
N THR A 86 -4.01 3.65 -9.12
CA THR A 86 -2.77 4.18 -8.54
C THR A 86 -2.65 3.93 -7.05
N ILE A 87 -1.44 3.57 -6.60
CA ILE A 87 -1.04 3.54 -5.19
C ILE A 87 -0.13 4.74 -4.89
N GLY A 88 -0.55 5.57 -3.94
CA GLY A 88 0.24 6.60 -3.29
C GLY A 88 0.44 6.34 -1.80
N VAL A 89 1.17 7.24 -1.13
CA VAL A 89 1.37 7.19 0.33
C VAL A 89 1.17 8.58 0.95
N CYS A 90 0.57 8.63 2.15
CA CYS A 90 0.43 9.86 2.93
C CYS A 90 1.73 10.16 3.69
N TYR A 91 2.40 11.27 3.36
CA TYR A 91 3.52 11.80 4.13
C TYR A 91 3.00 12.69 5.27
N GLY A 92 2.54 12.02 6.33
CA GLY A 92 2.29 12.61 7.64
C GLY A 92 3.57 13.19 8.25
N ARG A 93 3.40 14.19 9.12
CA ARG A 93 4.49 14.98 9.73
C ARG A 93 4.25 15.39 11.19
N TYR A 94 3.33 14.72 11.88
CA TYR A 94 3.00 14.96 13.29
C TYR A 94 3.98 14.20 14.22
N GLY A 95 5.27 14.53 14.11
CA GLY A 95 6.36 13.99 14.93
C GLY A 95 7.57 14.92 15.00
N ASP A 96 8.55 14.60 15.84
CA ASP A 96 9.77 15.41 16.04
C ASP A 96 11.10 14.69 15.77
N ASP A 97 11.04 13.40 15.46
CA ASP A 97 12.13 12.49 15.12
C ASP A 97 12.19 12.12 13.63
N LEU A 98 11.24 12.63 12.83
CA LEU A 98 11.06 12.31 11.42
C LEU A 98 12.24 12.76 10.52
N PRO A 99 12.56 12.03 9.43
CA PRO A 99 13.57 12.44 8.46
C PRO A 99 13.30 13.80 7.80
N THR A 100 14.36 14.50 7.38
CA THR A 100 14.25 15.73 6.60
C THR A 100 13.56 15.49 5.25
N PRO A 101 12.81 16.45 4.69
CA PRO A 101 12.08 16.25 3.44
C PRO A 101 12.94 15.75 2.26
N ASP A 102 14.21 16.14 2.17
CA ASP A 102 15.15 15.68 1.14
C ASP A 102 15.46 14.17 1.25
N LYS A 103 15.55 13.64 2.48
CA LYS A 103 15.67 12.20 2.74
C LYS A 103 14.38 11.47 2.39
N VAL A 104 13.23 12.06 2.74
CA VAL A 104 11.92 11.48 2.41
C VAL A 104 11.69 11.41 0.91
N ALA A 105 12.07 12.44 0.15
CA ALA A 105 12.02 12.44 -1.31
C ALA A 105 12.90 11.32 -1.91
N GLN A 106 14.11 11.12 -1.38
CA GLN A 106 15.01 10.02 -1.78
C GLN A 106 14.41 8.64 -1.46
N LEU A 107 13.82 8.45 -0.27
CA LEU A 107 13.16 7.20 0.12
C LEU A 107 11.96 6.87 -0.78
N VAL A 108 11.10 7.87 -1.03
CA VAL A 108 9.94 7.74 -1.94
C VAL A 108 10.38 7.35 -3.35
N GLN A 109 11.46 7.95 -3.87
CA GLN A 109 12.02 7.56 -5.17
C GLN A 109 12.61 6.15 -5.15
N LEU A 110 13.34 5.77 -4.10
CA LEU A 110 13.96 4.44 -3.92
C LEU A 110 12.92 3.32 -3.94
N HIS A 111 11.81 3.47 -3.20
CA HIS A 111 10.69 2.53 -3.17
C HIS A 111 9.73 2.69 -4.35
N ASN A 112 10.11 3.47 -5.37
CA ASN A 112 9.33 3.74 -6.58
C ASN A 112 7.92 4.32 -6.37
N ILE A 113 7.60 4.85 -5.19
CA ILE A 113 6.31 5.51 -4.90
C ILE A 113 6.19 6.74 -5.81
N LYS A 114 5.10 6.82 -6.60
CA LYS A 114 4.91 7.90 -7.60
C LYS A 114 3.90 8.97 -7.20
N TYR A 115 3.14 8.77 -6.12
CA TYR A 115 2.07 9.66 -5.66
C TYR A 115 2.20 9.86 -4.15
N VAL A 116 2.23 11.11 -3.68
CA VAL A 116 2.35 11.44 -2.25
C VAL A 116 1.33 12.50 -1.85
N ARG A 117 0.60 12.24 -0.76
CA ARG A 117 -0.30 13.21 -0.12
C ARG A 117 0.40 13.91 1.03
N ILE A 118 0.31 15.24 1.08
CA ILE A 118 0.75 16.07 2.21
C ILE A 118 -0.40 16.95 2.71
N TYR A 119 -0.41 17.23 4.02
CA TYR A 119 -1.54 17.86 4.71
C TYR A 119 -1.45 19.40 4.80
N ASP A 120 -0.39 19.99 4.23
CA ASP A 120 -0.14 21.43 4.18
C ASP A 120 0.63 21.81 2.89
N SER A 121 0.90 23.10 2.69
CA SER A 121 1.79 23.59 1.62
C SER A 121 3.22 23.89 2.13
N ASN A 122 3.87 22.96 2.84
CA ASN A 122 5.20 23.17 3.41
C ASN A 122 6.29 23.34 2.34
N ILE A 123 6.90 24.52 2.31
CA ILE A 123 7.92 24.94 1.34
C ILE A 123 9.13 24.00 1.26
N GLN A 124 9.58 23.40 2.36
CA GLN A 124 10.75 22.51 2.32
C GLN A 124 10.40 21.17 1.67
N VAL A 125 9.17 20.69 1.85
CA VAL A 125 8.67 19.50 1.12
C VAL A 125 8.51 19.81 -0.36
N LEU A 126 7.93 20.96 -0.72
CA LEU A 126 7.78 21.35 -2.13
C LEU A 126 9.13 21.53 -2.84
N LYS A 127 10.19 21.93 -2.13
CA LYS A 127 11.57 21.97 -2.64
C LYS A 127 12.18 20.59 -2.78
N ALA A 128 12.11 19.75 -1.74
CA ALA A 128 12.70 18.41 -1.75
C ALA A 128 12.09 17.50 -2.84
N PHE A 129 10.80 17.67 -3.12
CA PHE A 129 10.11 16.91 -4.17
C PHE A 129 10.23 17.54 -5.57
N ALA A 130 10.90 18.69 -5.72
CA ALA A 130 11.07 19.35 -7.02
C ALA A 130 11.93 18.52 -7.99
N ASN A 131 11.43 18.34 -9.21
CA ASN A 131 12.01 17.54 -10.29
C ASN A 131 12.14 16.03 -9.99
N THR A 132 11.56 15.52 -8.90
CA THR A 132 11.57 14.08 -8.56
C THR A 132 10.68 13.22 -9.46
N GLY A 133 9.72 13.84 -10.15
CA GLY A 133 8.67 13.19 -10.95
C GLY A 133 7.44 12.70 -10.16
N VAL A 134 7.53 12.70 -8.83
CA VAL A 134 6.45 12.29 -7.90
C VAL A 134 5.31 13.30 -7.93
N GLU A 135 4.07 12.81 -8.06
CA GLU A 135 2.86 13.65 -8.00
C GLU A 135 2.50 14.01 -6.55
N LEU A 136 2.17 15.28 -6.32
CA LEU A 136 1.78 15.79 -5.01
C LEU A 136 0.30 16.16 -4.94
N MET A 137 -0.37 15.63 -3.92
CA MET A 137 -1.65 16.11 -3.41
C MET A 137 -1.40 17.00 -2.19
N ILE A 138 -1.91 18.25 -2.21
CA ILE A 138 -1.65 19.26 -1.18
C ILE A 138 -2.92 19.59 -0.39
N GLY A 139 -2.86 19.40 0.92
CA GLY A 139 -3.90 19.83 1.86
C GLY A 139 -3.89 21.33 2.16
N ILE A 140 -5.08 21.88 2.28
CA ILE A 140 -5.36 23.15 2.96
C ILE A 140 -5.97 22.79 4.33
N PRO A 141 -5.28 23.07 5.46
CA PRO A 141 -5.75 22.74 6.79
C PRO A 141 -7.12 23.34 7.15
N ASN A 142 -7.84 22.68 8.07
CA ASN A 142 -9.14 23.16 8.57
C ASN A 142 -9.08 24.55 9.22
N LEU A 143 -7.90 24.98 9.67
CA LEU A 143 -7.65 26.32 10.24
C LEU A 143 -7.68 27.43 9.17
N ASP A 144 -7.25 27.13 7.94
CA ASP A 144 -7.16 28.09 6.83
C ASP A 144 -8.47 28.22 6.04
N LEU A 145 -9.46 27.36 6.32
CA LEU A 145 -10.76 27.38 5.65
C LEU A 145 -11.48 28.73 5.78
N LEU A 146 -11.45 29.36 6.97
CA LEU A 146 -12.14 30.64 7.22
C LEU A 146 -11.59 31.81 6.39
N PRO A 147 -10.27 32.12 6.39
CA PRO A 147 -9.75 33.17 5.54
C PRO A 147 -9.91 32.86 4.04
N PHE A 148 -9.87 31.58 3.64
CA PHE A 148 -9.99 31.18 2.23
C PHE A 148 -11.45 31.16 1.75
N SER A 149 -12.43 30.90 2.62
CA SER A 149 -13.85 30.97 2.30
C SER A 149 -14.35 32.41 2.17
N GLN A 150 -13.81 33.33 2.98
CA GLN A 150 -14.27 34.72 3.04
C GLN A 150 -13.69 35.61 1.94
N PHE A 151 -12.41 35.48 1.60
CA PHE A 151 -11.73 36.44 0.71
C PHE A 151 -10.91 35.76 -0.39
N GLN A 152 -11.33 35.97 -1.65
CA GLN A 152 -10.61 35.53 -2.84
C GLN A 152 -9.13 35.95 -2.86
N THR A 153 -8.80 37.12 -2.30
CA THR A 153 -7.43 37.63 -2.20
C THR A 153 -6.52 36.74 -1.36
N ASN A 154 -7.06 35.99 -0.40
CA ASN A 154 -6.28 35.06 0.42
C ASN A 154 -5.91 33.81 -0.39
N ALA A 155 -6.88 33.24 -1.13
CA ALA A 155 -6.63 32.14 -2.07
C ALA A 155 -5.67 32.54 -3.19
N ASP A 156 -5.81 33.75 -3.77
CA ASP A 156 -4.90 34.30 -4.78
C ASP A 156 -3.47 34.45 -4.23
N THR A 157 -3.32 34.97 -3.01
CA THR A 157 -2.03 35.22 -2.37
C THR A 157 -1.35 33.92 -1.93
N TRP A 158 -2.10 32.97 -1.37
CA TRP A 158 -1.60 31.63 -1.04
C TRP A 158 -1.11 30.91 -2.29
N LEU A 159 -1.90 30.87 -3.38
CA LEU A 159 -1.48 30.23 -4.62
C LEU A 159 -0.19 30.87 -5.16
N LYS A 160 -0.13 32.21 -5.18
CA LYS A 160 1.03 32.97 -5.65
C LYS A 160 2.31 32.74 -4.83
N ASN A 161 2.19 32.60 -3.50
CA ASN A 161 3.35 32.56 -2.61
C ASN A 161 3.77 31.14 -2.19
N SER A 162 2.81 30.21 -2.11
CA SER A 162 3.04 28.85 -1.58
C SER A 162 3.08 27.77 -2.67
N ILE A 163 2.51 28.01 -3.85
CA ILE A 163 2.34 26.99 -4.90
C ILE A 163 3.10 27.36 -6.18
N LEU A 164 2.81 28.53 -6.77
CA LEU A 164 3.42 28.96 -8.04
C LEU A 164 4.96 29.05 -8.04
N PRO A 165 5.67 29.34 -6.93
CA PRO A 165 7.15 29.36 -6.93
C PRO A 165 7.80 27.97 -7.04
N TYR A 166 7.02 26.89 -6.88
CA TYR A 166 7.51 25.51 -6.90
C TYR A 166 6.92 24.70 -8.06
N TYR A 167 5.76 25.09 -8.59
CA TYR A 167 5.14 24.50 -9.77
C TYR A 167 5.82 24.97 -11.08
N PRO A 168 6.05 24.11 -12.09
CA PRO A 168 5.70 22.69 -12.19
C PRO A 168 6.81 21.74 -11.70
N ALA A 169 7.92 22.24 -11.14
CA ALA A 169 9.03 21.40 -10.69
C ALA A 169 8.59 20.43 -9.58
N ALA A 170 7.87 20.93 -8.58
CA ALA A 170 6.99 20.12 -7.76
C ALA A 170 5.73 19.80 -8.59
N LYS A 171 5.51 18.52 -8.91
CA LYS A 171 4.45 18.04 -9.81
C LYS A 171 3.11 17.93 -9.06
N ILE A 172 2.57 19.07 -8.69
CA ILE A 172 1.31 19.18 -7.94
C ILE A 172 0.14 18.85 -8.88
N THR A 173 -0.72 17.90 -8.52
CA THR A 173 -1.88 17.49 -9.34
C THR A 173 -3.22 17.57 -8.62
N TYR A 174 -3.23 17.63 -7.28
CA TYR A 174 -4.44 17.79 -6.47
C TYR A 174 -4.27 18.82 -5.35
N ILE A 175 -5.33 19.56 -5.04
CA ILE A 175 -5.47 20.37 -3.83
C ILE A 175 -6.73 19.92 -3.08
N THR A 176 -6.60 19.58 -1.80
CA THR A 176 -7.69 19.15 -0.93
C THR A 176 -8.04 20.22 0.09
N VAL A 177 -9.28 20.70 0.05
CA VAL A 177 -9.74 21.85 0.83
C VAL A 177 -10.43 21.35 2.10
N GLY A 178 -9.67 21.30 3.19
CA GLY A 178 -10.09 20.70 4.44
C GLY A 178 -9.99 19.16 4.46
N ALA A 179 -9.96 18.62 5.67
CA ALA A 179 -9.94 17.21 5.97
C ALA A 179 -10.94 16.88 7.09
N GLU A 180 -11.82 15.92 6.84
CA GLU A 180 -12.73 15.32 7.83
C GLU A 180 -13.59 16.37 8.58
N VAL A 181 -13.97 17.43 7.86
CA VAL A 181 -14.67 18.63 8.35
C VAL A 181 -16.07 18.40 8.96
N THR A 182 -16.53 17.15 9.01
CA THR A 182 -17.73 16.69 9.72
C THR A 182 -17.47 16.26 11.15
N GLU A 183 -16.24 15.87 11.45
CA GLU A 183 -15.78 15.45 12.79
C GLU A 183 -15.01 16.57 13.50
N ALA A 184 -14.62 17.61 12.76
CA ALA A 184 -14.09 18.84 13.33
C ALA A 184 -15.07 19.46 14.36
N PRO A 185 -14.60 19.91 15.54
CA PRO A 185 -15.47 20.42 16.62
C PRO A 185 -16.06 21.81 16.33
N ASN A 186 -15.66 22.45 15.23
CA ASN A 186 -16.20 23.71 14.72
C ASN A 186 -17.03 23.48 13.45
N ASN A 187 -17.83 24.47 13.05
CA ASN A 187 -18.69 24.38 11.85
C ASN A 187 -17.89 24.54 10.53
N ALA A 188 -16.72 23.91 10.42
CA ALA A 188 -15.77 24.05 9.32
C ALA A 188 -16.33 23.54 7.97
N SER A 189 -17.22 22.56 8.00
CA SER A 189 -17.87 21.99 6.81
C SER A 189 -18.64 23.05 5.99
N ALA A 190 -19.19 24.08 6.64
CA ALA A 190 -19.84 25.20 5.96
C ALA A 190 -18.87 26.10 5.17
N LEU A 191 -17.57 26.05 5.47
CA LEU A 191 -16.54 26.92 4.87
C LEU A 191 -15.88 26.26 3.64
N VAL A 192 -15.96 24.94 3.50
CA VAL A 192 -15.26 24.16 2.48
C VAL A 192 -15.66 24.56 1.05
N VAL A 193 -16.96 24.57 0.72
CA VAL A 193 -17.39 24.81 -0.68
C VAL A 193 -17.03 26.23 -1.15
N PRO A 194 -17.23 27.31 -0.37
CA PRO A 194 -16.74 28.64 -0.75
C PRO A 194 -15.21 28.72 -0.86
N ALA A 195 -14.46 28.02 0.02
CA ALA A 195 -13.00 27.96 -0.09
C ALA A 195 -12.56 27.22 -1.37
N MET A 196 -13.22 26.12 -1.75
CA MET A 196 -12.99 25.40 -3.01
C MET A 196 -13.27 26.27 -4.24
N GLN A 197 -14.34 27.07 -4.20
CA GLN A 197 -14.67 28.04 -5.25
C GLN A 197 -13.60 29.13 -5.39
N ASN A 198 -13.09 29.68 -4.28
CA ASN A 198 -12.04 30.69 -4.29
C ASN A 198 -10.69 30.11 -4.76
N ILE A 199 -10.32 28.90 -4.33
CA ILE A 199 -9.10 28.20 -4.76
C ILE A 199 -9.16 27.84 -6.24
N LEU A 200 -10.28 27.30 -6.74
CA LEU A 200 -10.45 27.02 -8.16
C LEU A 200 -10.46 28.30 -9.00
N THR A 201 -10.97 29.40 -8.47
CA THR A 201 -10.92 30.72 -9.14
C THR A 201 -9.48 31.26 -9.20
N ALA A 202 -8.65 31.03 -8.17
CA ALA A 202 -7.23 31.34 -8.22
C ALA A 202 -6.49 30.48 -9.26
N LEU A 203 -6.78 29.16 -9.31
CA LEU A 203 -6.24 28.25 -10.34
C LEU A 203 -6.71 28.61 -11.76
N ARG A 204 -7.93 29.13 -11.92
CA ARG A 204 -8.43 29.67 -13.20
C ARG A 204 -7.62 30.88 -13.65
N LYS A 205 -7.37 31.85 -12.77
CA LYS A 205 -6.50 33.02 -13.04
C LYS A 205 -5.07 32.61 -13.43
N ALA A 206 -4.52 31.57 -12.81
CA ALA A 206 -3.19 31.03 -13.10
C ALA A 206 -3.14 30.08 -14.32
N GLY A 207 -4.27 29.75 -14.96
CA GLY A 207 -4.34 28.78 -16.06
C GLY A 207 -4.20 27.30 -15.64
N LEU A 208 -4.10 27.02 -14.34
CA LEU A 208 -3.80 25.69 -13.78
C LEU A 208 -5.04 24.82 -13.49
N HIS A 209 -6.25 25.35 -13.65
CA HIS A 209 -7.51 24.64 -13.37
C HIS A 209 -7.73 23.33 -14.16
N ASN A 210 -7.03 23.12 -15.28
CA ASN A 210 -7.04 21.87 -16.05
C ASN A 210 -5.79 21.01 -15.82
N LYS A 211 -5.06 21.26 -14.72
CA LYS A 211 -3.80 20.59 -14.32
C LYS A 211 -3.72 20.30 -12.82
N ILE A 212 -4.45 21.04 -11.99
CA ILE A 212 -4.56 20.83 -10.54
C ILE A 212 -6.05 20.73 -10.18
N THR A 213 -6.48 19.55 -9.75
CA THR A 213 -7.88 19.25 -9.41
C THR A 213 -8.17 19.65 -7.97
N VAL A 214 -9.36 20.23 -7.71
CA VAL A 214 -9.78 20.71 -6.37
C VAL A 214 -10.87 19.81 -5.82
N SER A 215 -10.66 19.22 -4.64
CA SER A 215 -11.66 18.44 -3.89
C SER A 215 -11.60 18.74 -2.39
N SER A 216 -12.31 17.96 -1.56
CA SER A 216 -12.24 17.97 -0.09
C SER A 216 -12.17 16.52 0.40
N THR A 217 -11.51 16.28 1.53
CA THR A 217 -11.33 14.92 2.07
C THR A 217 -12.27 14.64 3.24
N HIS A 218 -12.84 13.43 3.28
CA HIS A 218 -13.90 13.04 4.22
C HIS A 218 -13.58 11.76 4.95
N SER A 219 -13.98 11.64 6.21
CA SER A 219 -14.05 10.33 6.88
C SER A 219 -15.29 9.56 6.42
N LEU A 220 -15.38 8.26 6.74
CA LEU A 220 -16.63 7.51 6.61
C LEU A 220 -17.75 8.04 7.54
N GLY A 221 -17.45 8.87 8.53
CA GLY A 221 -18.42 9.54 9.42
C GLY A 221 -19.41 10.46 8.71
N VAL A 222 -19.18 10.80 7.43
CA VAL A 222 -20.19 11.48 6.58
C VAL A 222 -21.43 10.62 6.30
N MET A 223 -21.36 9.31 6.54
CA MET A 223 -22.46 8.37 6.30
C MET A 223 -23.40 8.24 7.51
N SER A 224 -24.68 7.94 7.26
CA SER A 224 -25.62 7.48 8.29
C SER A 224 -25.85 5.96 8.25
N ARG A 225 -25.59 5.33 7.10
CA ARG A 225 -25.58 3.88 6.92
C ARG A 225 -24.52 3.50 5.89
N SER A 226 -23.78 2.44 6.18
CA SER A 226 -22.83 1.80 5.26
C SER A 226 -23.08 0.30 5.07
N PHE A 227 -23.94 -0.31 5.89
CA PHE A 227 -24.28 -1.73 5.81
C PHE A 227 -25.80 -1.96 5.67
N PRO A 228 -26.25 -2.89 4.80
CA PRO A 228 -25.46 -3.47 3.70
C PRO A 228 -25.09 -2.37 2.67
N PRO A 229 -24.06 -2.54 1.82
CA PRO A 229 -23.56 -1.47 0.95
C PRO A 229 -24.63 -0.82 0.07
N SER A 230 -25.57 -1.60 -0.47
CA SER A 230 -26.73 -1.09 -1.24
C SER A 230 -27.67 -0.14 -0.49
N ALA A 231 -27.68 -0.18 0.85
CA ALA A 231 -28.45 0.71 1.72
C ALA A 231 -27.66 1.98 2.12
N GLY A 232 -26.45 2.14 1.56
CA GLY A 232 -25.52 3.23 1.77
C GLY A 232 -26.17 4.59 1.63
N ALA A 233 -25.99 5.45 2.64
CA ALA A 233 -26.61 6.76 2.69
C ALA A 233 -25.74 7.77 3.45
N PHE A 234 -25.58 8.96 2.89
CA PHE A 234 -25.01 10.11 3.61
C PHE A 234 -25.87 10.50 4.81
N ASN A 235 -25.27 11.12 5.82
CA ASN A 235 -25.98 11.63 6.99
C ASN A 235 -26.73 12.92 6.65
N SER A 236 -28.05 12.95 6.88
CA SER A 236 -28.90 14.11 6.57
C SER A 236 -28.49 15.37 7.35
N ARG A 237 -27.86 15.22 8.53
CA ARG A 237 -27.27 16.34 9.30
C ARG A 237 -26.20 17.11 8.50
N HIS A 238 -25.57 16.46 7.53
CA HIS A 238 -24.49 17.02 6.70
C HIS A 238 -24.98 17.50 5.31
N ALA A 239 -26.25 17.31 4.97
CA ALA A 239 -26.80 17.63 3.65
C ALA A 239 -26.64 19.09 3.24
N TYR A 240 -26.56 20.02 4.20
CA TYR A 240 -26.41 21.46 3.95
C TYR A 240 -25.09 21.84 3.26
N PHE A 241 -24.01 21.06 3.46
CA PHE A 241 -22.75 21.25 2.74
C PHE A 241 -22.48 20.13 1.74
N LEU A 242 -22.88 18.87 2.05
CA LEU A 242 -22.66 17.74 1.15
C LEU A 242 -23.35 17.94 -0.20
N LYS A 243 -24.58 18.48 -0.25
CA LYS A 243 -25.23 18.72 -1.54
C LYS A 243 -24.48 19.74 -2.41
N PRO A 244 -24.19 20.98 -1.94
CA PRO A 244 -23.38 21.94 -2.70
C PRO A 244 -21.98 21.41 -3.07
N LEU A 245 -21.39 20.56 -2.23
CA LEU A 245 -20.10 19.92 -2.51
C LEU A 245 -20.19 18.92 -3.66
N LEU A 246 -21.17 18.00 -3.62
CA LEU A 246 -21.39 17.03 -4.70
C LEU A 246 -21.77 17.73 -6.02
N GLU A 247 -22.49 18.86 -5.96
CA GLU A 247 -22.78 19.71 -7.12
C GLU A 247 -21.47 20.31 -7.71
N PHE A 248 -20.58 20.86 -6.88
CA PHE A 248 -19.25 21.34 -7.32
C PHE A 248 -18.39 20.21 -7.92
N LEU A 249 -18.32 19.05 -7.25
CA LEU A 249 -17.51 17.91 -7.71
C LEU A 249 -18.00 17.40 -9.07
N ALA A 250 -19.32 17.32 -9.27
CA ALA A 250 -19.91 16.94 -10.56
C ALA A 250 -19.71 17.99 -11.66
N GLU A 251 -19.85 19.29 -11.37
CA GLU A 251 -19.61 20.37 -12.33
C GLU A 251 -18.15 20.42 -12.81
N HIS A 252 -17.21 19.99 -11.96
CA HIS A 252 -15.77 20.14 -12.19
C HIS A 252 -15.01 18.81 -12.34
N GLN A 253 -15.74 17.72 -12.53
CA GLN A 253 -15.21 16.37 -12.77
C GLN A 253 -14.20 15.90 -11.71
N SER A 254 -14.36 16.37 -10.48
CA SER A 254 -13.45 16.14 -9.37
C SER A 254 -13.91 14.94 -8.53
N PRO A 255 -13.01 14.08 -8.03
CA PRO A 255 -13.39 12.88 -7.30
C PRO A 255 -13.91 13.21 -5.90
N PHE A 256 -14.84 12.39 -5.40
CA PHE A 256 -15.18 12.33 -3.98
C PHE A 256 -14.02 11.66 -3.25
N MET A 257 -13.27 12.45 -2.48
CA MET A 257 -12.08 11.97 -1.77
C MET A 257 -12.43 11.55 -0.34
N VAL A 258 -12.05 10.34 0.04
CA VAL A 258 -12.48 9.71 1.29
C VAL A 258 -11.37 8.91 1.97
N ASN A 259 -11.35 8.96 3.28
CA ASN A 259 -10.48 8.20 4.17
C ASN A 259 -11.26 6.94 4.63
N ILE A 260 -10.76 5.75 4.28
CA ILE A 260 -11.45 4.46 4.42
C ILE A 260 -10.58 3.52 5.25
N TYR A 261 -11.08 3.08 6.41
CA TYR A 261 -10.32 2.27 7.36
C TYR A 261 -11.10 1.02 7.82
N PRO A 262 -10.89 -0.13 7.17
CA PRO A 262 -11.39 -1.43 7.64
C PRO A 262 -10.95 -1.77 9.07
N TYR A 263 -9.75 -1.33 9.48
CA TYR A 263 -9.25 -1.47 10.85
C TYR A 263 -10.23 -0.97 11.92
N TYR A 264 -10.81 0.23 11.74
CA TYR A 264 -11.79 0.76 12.70
C TYR A 264 -13.09 -0.02 12.69
N ALA A 265 -13.58 -0.42 11.51
CA ALA A 265 -14.79 -1.24 11.40
C ALA A 265 -14.62 -2.62 12.07
N TYR A 266 -13.42 -3.20 12.03
CA TYR A 266 -13.07 -4.39 12.82
C TYR A 266 -13.01 -4.09 14.32
N ARG A 267 -12.16 -3.13 14.74
CA ARG A 267 -11.92 -2.75 16.15
C ARG A 267 -13.22 -2.44 16.89
N ASP A 268 -14.11 -1.69 16.25
CA ASP A 268 -15.34 -1.17 16.86
C ASP A 268 -16.54 -2.13 16.68
N SER A 269 -16.36 -3.30 16.06
CA SER A 269 -17.43 -4.28 15.82
C SER A 269 -16.93 -5.73 15.67
N LEU A 270 -16.01 -6.16 16.54
CA LEU A 270 -15.38 -7.50 16.58
C LEU A 270 -16.33 -8.70 16.45
N ASN A 271 -17.59 -8.57 16.91
CA ASN A 271 -18.60 -9.64 16.82
C ASN A 271 -19.33 -9.73 15.47
N ASN A 272 -19.23 -8.68 14.63
CA ASN A 272 -19.93 -8.53 13.36
C ASN A 272 -18.97 -8.46 12.16
N VAL A 273 -17.69 -8.15 12.40
CA VAL A 273 -16.65 -8.00 11.39
C VAL A 273 -15.51 -8.96 11.72
N SER A 274 -15.31 -9.97 10.88
CA SER A 274 -14.16 -10.87 10.97
C SER A 274 -12.87 -10.13 10.61
N LEU A 275 -11.74 -10.56 11.21
CA LEU A 275 -10.42 -10.01 10.89
C LEU A 275 -10.09 -10.27 9.42
N ASP A 276 -10.33 -11.49 8.95
CA ASP A 276 -10.14 -11.96 7.58
C ASP A 276 -10.79 -11.02 6.55
N TYR A 277 -12.07 -10.66 6.74
CA TYR A 277 -12.80 -9.74 5.88
C TYR A 277 -12.23 -8.32 5.89
N ALA A 278 -11.64 -7.89 7.01
CA ALA A 278 -10.96 -6.60 7.12
C ALA A 278 -9.55 -6.62 6.50
N LEU A 279 -8.92 -7.79 6.35
CA LEU A 279 -7.58 -8.01 5.78
C LEU A 279 -7.58 -8.49 4.30
N PHE A 280 -8.75 -8.53 3.64
CA PHE A 280 -8.96 -9.10 2.29
C PHE A 280 -8.73 -10.63 2.18
N GLU A 281 -8.77 -11.37 3.28
CA GLU A 281 -8.52 -12.81 3.26
C GLU A 281 -9.72 -13.64 2.80
N SER A 282 -9.45 -14.63 1.94
CA SER A 282 -10.45 -15.36 1.14
C SER A 282 -11.40 -16.28 1.93
N SER A 283 -11.23 -16.38 3.25
CA SER A 283 -12.06 -17.14 4.19
C SER A 283 -13.36 -16.45 4.58
N SER A 284 -13.60 -15.18 4.17
CA SER A 284 -14.83 -14.44 4.47
C SER A 284 -15.57 -13.95 3.22
N GLU A 285 -16.88 -14.17 3.22
CA GLU A 285 -17.81 -13.76 2.16
C GLU A 285 -19.05 -13.09 2.78
N VAL A 286 -19.36 -11.88 2.31
CA VAL A 286 -20.52 -11.08 2.75
C VAL A 286 -21.41 -10.77 1.55
N ILE A 287 -22.63 -11.30 1.55
CA ILE A 287 -23.61 -11.08 0.48
C ILE A 287 -24.50 -9.90 0.84
N ASP A 288 -24.57 -8.90 -0.04
CA ASP A 288 -25.54 -7.81 0.05
C ASP A 288 -26.95 -8.34 -0.26
N PRO A 289 -27.93 -8.26 0.68
CA PRO A 289 -29.22 -8.91 0.54
C PRO A 289 -30.19 -8.22 -0.43
N ASN A 290 -29.91 -6.99 -0.87
CA ASN A 290 -30.79 -6.24 -1.78
C ASN A 290 -30.35 -6.38 -3.24
N THR A 291 -29.05 -6.60 -3.48
CA THR A 291 -28.44 -6.66 -4.83
C THR A 291 -27.89 -8.04 -5.20
N GLY A 292 -27.59 -8.89 -4.20
CA GLY A 292 -26.89 -10.15 -4.41
C GLY A 292 -25.40 -10.00 -4.75
N LEU A 293 -24.82 -8.81 -4.56
CA LEU A 293 -23.39 -8.58 -4.72
C LEU A 293 -22.61 -9.29 -3.59
N LEU A 294 -21.52 -9.94 -3.98
CA LEU A 294 -20.61 -10.65 -3.08
C LEU A 294 -19.41 -9.76 -2.76
N TYR A 295 -19.22 -9.46 -1.49
CA TYR A 295 -18.06 -8.74 -0.97
C TYR A 295 -17.14 -9.76 -0.27
N THR A 296 -15.90 -9.87 -0.73
CA THR A 296 -14.85 -10.70 -0.10
C THR A 296 -14.02 -9.90 0.90
N ASN A 297 -14.19 -8.58 0.95
CA ASN A 297 -13.43 -7.69 1.82
C ASN A 297 -14.24 -6.44 2.20
N MET A 298 -13.90 -5.85 3.35
CA MET A 298 -14.55 -4.67 3.91
C MET A 298 -14.28 -3.39 3.10
N PHE A 299 -13.13 -3.29 2.44
CA PHE A 299 -12.71 -2.10 1.69
C PHE A 299 -13.65 -1.82 0.51
N ASP A 300 -13.93 -2.85 -0.31
CA ASP A 300 -14.93 -2.82 -1.38
C ASP A 300 -16.32 -2.45 -0.87
N ALA A 301 -16.73 -3.02 0.27
CA ALA A 301 -18.04 -2.75 0.87
C ALA A 301 -18.16 -1.30 1.35
N GLN A 302 -17.08 -0.71 1.88
CA GLN A 302 -17.03 0.70 2.29
C GLN A 302 -17.04 1.65 1.08
N ILE A 303 -16.34 1.33 -0.01
CA ILE A 303 -16.39 2.12 -1.26
C ILE A 303 -17.77 2.04 -1.91
N ASP A 304 -18.33 0.83 -2.06
CA ASP A 304 -19.63 0.65 -2.70
C ASP A 304 -20.76 1.31 -1.89
N ALA A 305 -20.69 1.31 -0.55
CA ALA A 305 -21.63 2.05 0.27
C ALA A 305 -21.66 3.56 -0.06
N ILE A 306 -20.52 4.16 -0.35
CA ILE A 306 -20.43 5.56 -0.82
C ILE A 306 -20.99 5.67 -2.23
N TYR A 307 -20.66 4.75 -3.13
CA TYR A 307 -21.19 4.75 -4.50
C TYR A 307 -22.73 4.63 -4.55
N PHE A 308 -23.33 3.76 -3.73
CA PHE A 308 -24.78 3.67 -3.58
C PHE A 308 -25.38 4.96 -2.97
N ALA A 309 -24.71 5.59 -2.00
CA ALA A 309 -25.13 6.89 -1.46
C ALA A 309 -25.09 8.02 -2.52
N LEU A 310 -24.05 8.07 -3.35
CA LEU A 310 -23.92 8.99 -4.49
C LEU A 310 -25.01 8.73 -5.54
N MET A 311 -25.28 7.46 -5.87
CA MET A 311 -26.36 7.07 -6.79
C MET A 311 -27.74 7.45 -6.28
N ALA A 312 -28.01 7.31 -4.98
CA ALA A 312 -29.28 7.68 -4.34
C ALA A 312 -29.55 9.19 -4.44
N LEU A 313 -28.49 10.01 -4.43
CA LEU A 313 -28.55 11.45 -4.71
C LEU A 313 -28.37 11.80 -6.20
N ASN A 314 -28.36 10.79 -7.09
CA ASN A 314 -28.22 10.88 -8.55
C ASN A 314 -26.85 11.38 -9.08
N PHE A 315 -25.81 11.46 -8.23
CA PHE A 315 -24.43 11.85 -8.61
C PHE A 315 -23.62 10.69 -9.20
N LYS A 316 -24.10 10.14 -10.33
CA LYS A 316 -23.62 8.89 -10.94
C LYS A 316 -22.28 8.98 -11.69
N THR A 317 -21.67 10.16 -11.75
CA THR A 317 -20.45 10.45 -12.55
C THR A 317 -19.27 10.92 -11.70
N ILE A 318 -19.43 11.02 -10.38
CA ILE A 318 -18.33 11.36 -9.47
C ILE A 318 -17.54 10.09 -9.18
N LYS A 319 -16.27 10.04 -9.59
CA LYS A 319 -15.34 8.98 -9.19
C LYS A 319 -15.08 9.06 -7.68
N ILE A 320 -14.82 7.91 -7.05
CA ILE A 320 -14.31 7.84 -5.68
C ILE A 320 -12.78 7.76 -5.72
N MET A 321 -12.11 8.39 -4.77
CA MET A 321 -10.66 8.29 -4.55
C MET A 321 -10.43 8.06 -3.05
N VAL A 322 -9.62 7.06 -2.70
CA VAL A 322 -9.32 6.75 -1.31
C VAL A 322 -8.07 7.53 -0.89
N THR A 323 -8.23 8.63 -0.18
CA THR A 323 -7.14 9.53 0.16
C THR A 323 -6.37 9.17 1.43
N GLU A 324 -6.91 8.24 2.22
CA GLU A 324 -6.20 7.49 3.28
C GLU A 324 -6.83 6.11 3.41
N THR A 325 -5.99 5.10 3.58
CA THR A 325 -6.38 3.78 4.09
C THR A 325 -5.14 3.07 4.62
N GLY A 326 -5.26 2.14 5.58
CA GLY A 326 -4.11 1.45 6.13
C GLY A 326 -4.46 0.59 7.33
N TRP A 327 -3.43 0.17 8.06
CA TRP A 327 -3.56 -0.62 9.28
C TRP A 327 -2.37 -0.35 10.22
N PRO A 328 -2.59 -0.14 11.53
CA PRO A 328 -1.51 0.19 12.48
C PRO A 328 -0.70 -1.06 12.86
N SER A 329 0.63 -0.91 12.89
CA SER A 329 1.59 -1.98 13.20
C SER A 329 1.75 -2.29 14.69
N LYS A 330 1.19 -1.46 15.57
CA LYS A 330 1.23 -1.63 17.03
C LYS A 330 0.09 -0.84 17.68
N GLY A 331 -0.60 -1.40 18.66
CA GLY A 331 -1.62 -0.71 19.44
C GLY A 331 -1.57 -1.07 20.94
N SER A 332 -2.57 -0.62 21.70
CA SER A 332 -2.70 -0.98 23.12
C SER A 332 -3.18 -2.43 23.28
N VAL A 333 -3.28 -2.91 24.53
CA VAL A 333 -3.83 -4.24 24.87
C VAL A 333 -5.26 -4.44 24.34
N GLN A 334 -6.03 -3.37 24.17
CA GLN A 334 -7.38 -3.37 23.61
C GLN A 334 -7.41 -3.36 22.07
N GLU A 335 -6.27 -3.04 21.44
CA GLU A 335 -6.10 -2.93 20.00
C GLU A 335 -5.33 -4.13 19.44
N ALA A 336 -5.59 -5.34 19.96
CA ALA A 336 -4.75 -6.54 19.78
C ALA A 336 -4.52 -7.01 18.31
N ALA A 337 -5.26 -6.49 17.33
CA ALA A 337 -5.02 -6.75 15.91
C ALA A 337 -4.10 -5.69 15.24
N ALA A 338 -3.69 -4.65 15.95
CA ALA A 338 -2.66 -3.71 15.51
C ALA A 338 -1.28 -4.35 15.72
N THR A 339 -0.82 -5.13 14.74
CA THR A 339 0.46 -5.84 14.74
C THR A 339 1.17 -5.68 13.39
N PRO A 340 2.50 -5.89 13.29
CA PRO A 340 3.22 -5.74 12.03
C PRO A 340 2.72 -6.70 10.96
N GLU A 341 2.36 -7.93 11.34
CA GLU A 341 1.90 -8.98 10.42
C GLU A 341 0.54 -8.63 9.80
N ASN A 342 -0.40 -8.12 10.60
CA ASN A 342 -1.69 -7.66 10.09
C ASN A 342 -1.53 -6.38 9.23
N ALA A 343 -0.60 -5.51 9.57
CA ALA A 343 -0.30 -4.30 8.79
C ALA A 343 0.36 -4.62 7.43
N GLU A 344 1.30 -5.57 7.41
CA GLU A 344 1.89 -6.12 6.20
C GLU A 344 0.85 -6.80 5.32
N THR A 345 -0.02 -7.63 5.92
CA THR A 345 -1.11 -8.35 5.23
C THR A 345 -2.09 -7.36 4.60
N TYR A 346 -2.61 -6.41 5.39
CA TYR A 346 -3.57 -5.40 4.89
C TYR A 346 -3.00 -4.61 3.72
N ASN A 347 -1.81 -4.00 3.90
CA ASN A 347 -1.23 -3.13 2.89
C ASN A 347 -0.77 -3.92 1.65
N THR A 348 -0.24 -5.14 1.80
CA THR A 348 0.12 -6.00 0.65
C THR A 348 -1.12 -6.42 -0.14
N ASN A 349 -2.18 -6.86 0.55
CA ASN A 349 -3.41 -7.31 -0.10
C ASN A 349 -4.15 -6.14 -0.77
N LEU A 350 -4.15 -4.95 -0.14
CA LEU A 350 -4.65 -3.70 -0.73
C LEU A 350 -3.90 -3.35 -2.02
N ILE A 351 -2.57 -3.31 -2.00
CA ILE A 351 -1.76 -2.97 -3.18
C ILE A 351 -2.05 -3.98 -4.32
N ARG A 352 -2.14 -5.28 -3.99
CA ARG A 352 -2.48 -6.33 -4.96
C ARG A 352 -3.89 -6.17 -5.52
N HIS A 353 -4.88 -5.81 -4.70
CA HIS A 353 -6.25 -5.54 -5.16
C HIS A 353 -6.26 -4.37 -6.16
N VAL A 354 -5.71 -3.22 -5.75
CA VAL A 354 -5.74 -1.97 -6.54
C VAL A 354 -5.01 -2.15 -7.87
N ILE A 355 -3.76 -2.64 -7.87
CA ILE A 355 -2.92 -2.70 -9.08
C ILE A 355 -3.40 -3.75 -10.10
N ASN A 356 -4.23 -4.72 -9.69
CA ASN A 356 -4.86 -5.65 -10.62
C ASN A 356 -6.09 -5.07 -11.35
N ASP A 357 -6.44 -3.80 -11.14
CA ASP A 357 -7.61 -3.12 -11.70
C ASP A 357 -8.91 -3.95 -11.49
N THR A 358 -9.08 -4.53 -10.30
CA THR A 358 -10.27 -5.34 -9.98
C THR A 358 -11.54 -4.47 -9.90
N GLY A 359 -11.40 -3.24 -9.40
CA GLY A 359 -12.53 -2.44 -8.92
C GLY A 359 -13.32 -3.16 -7.81
N THR A 360 -14.53 -2.67 -7.54
CA THR A 360 -15.43 -3.20 -6.51
C THR A 360 -16.52 -4.10 -7.11
N PRO A 361 -17.30 -4.86 -6.32
CA PRO A 361 -18.42 -5.65 -6.81
C PRO A 361 -19.50 -4.86 -7.58
N ALA A 362 -19.80 -3.61 -7.19
CA ALA A 362 -20.71 -2.75 -7.96
C ALA A 362 -20.03 -2.00 -9.12
N ARG A 363 -18.70 -1.88 -9.11
CA ARG A 363 -17.88 -1.18 -10.13
C ARG A 363 -16.67 -2.04 -10.58
N PRO A 364 -16.91 -3.25 -11.13
CA PRO A 364 -15.82 -4.15 -11.49
C PRO A 364 -15.02 -3.62 -12.67
N GLY A 365 -13.71 -3.47 -12.49
CA GLY A 365 -12.80 -2.88 -13.47
C GLY A 365 -12.87 -1.36 -13.60
N GLU A 366 -13.41 -0.64 -12.61
CA GLU A 366 -13.28 0.83 -12.54
C GLU A 366 -11.98 1.21 -11.81
N GLU A 367 -11.18 2.09 -12.44
CA GLU A 367 -9.87 2.54 -11.93
C GLU A 367 -10.01 3.25 -10.58
N LEU A 368 -9.25 2.81 -9.57
CA LEU A 368 -9.29 3.35 -8.20
C LEU A 368 -7.94 3.96 -7.79
N ASP A 369 -7.94 5.25 -7.44
CA ASP A 369 -6.77 5.92 -6.88
C ASP A 369 -6.80 5.81 -5.34
N VAL A 370 -5.72 5.28 -4.75
CA VAL A 370 -5.64 4.91 -3.32
C VAL A 370 -4.32 5.41 -2.69
N TYR A 371 -4.40 6.03 -1.51
CA TYR A 371 -3.24 6.50 -0.75
C TYR A 371 -3.13 5.77 0.59
N ILE A 372 -2.00 5.12 0.83
CA ILE A 372 -1.73 4.38 2.06
C ILE A 372 -1.36 5.35 3.20
N PHE A 373 -2.02 5.22 4.35
CA PHE A 373 -1.73 5.93 5.59
C PHE A 373 -0.89 5.02 6.52
N SER A 374 0.35 5.36 6.85
CA SER A 374 1.13 6.54 6.42
C SER A 374 2.61 6.19 6.24
N LEU A 375 3.40 7.11 5.68
CA LEU A 375 4.82 6.85 5.36
C LEU A 375 5.67 6.57 6.62
N PHE A 376 5.36 7.17 7.77
CA PHE A 376 6.18 7.08 8.99
C PHE A 376 5.33 6.96 10.26
N ASN A 377 5.94 6.43 11.32
CA ASN A 377 5.37 6.46 12.67
C ASN A 377 5.41 7.88 13.26
N GLU A 378 4.27 8.57 13.22
CA GLU A 378 4.08 9.94 13.70
C GLU A 378 4.01 10.00 15.24
N ASN A 379 5.17 10.05 15.89
CA ASN A 379 5.33 9.83 17.33
C ASN A 379 4.53 10.78 18.26
N ARG A 380 4.06 11.93 17.77
CA ARG A 380 3.26 12.91 18.54
C ARG A 380 1.75 12.78 18.32
N LYS A 381 1.26 11.91 17.43
CA LYS A 381 -0.19 11.80 17.15
C LYS A 381 -0.98 11.53 18.45
N PRO A 382 -2.03 12.34 18.77
CA PRO A 382 -2.83 12.16 19.97
C PRO A 382 -3.75 10.94 19.85
N GLY A 383 -4.37 10.53 20.96
CA GLY A 383 -5.29 9.39 20.99
C GLY A 383 -4.62 8.07 21.38
N LEU A 384 -5.21 6.95 20.91
CA LEU A 384 -4.81 5.57 21.23
C LEU A 384 -3.37 5.25 20.81
N GLU A 385 -2.87 4.04 21.10
CA GLU A 385 -1.49 3.69 20.76
C GLU A 385 -1.33 3.38 19.26
N SER A 386 -2.36 2.81 18.62
CA SER A 386 -2.44 2.69 17.15
C SER A 386 -2.04 3.97 16.41
N GLU A 387 -2.51 5.12 16.88
CA GLU A 387 -2.32 6.44 16.26
C GLU A 387 -0.85 6.82 16.04
N ARG A 388 0.09 6.27 16.79
CA ARG A 388 1.53 6.57 16.64
C ARG A 388 2.27 5.54 15.77
N ASN A 389 1.57 4.52 15.24
CA ASN A 389 2.16 3.31 14.68
C ASN A 389 1.60 2.90 13.28
N TRP A 390 1.04 3.85 12.52
CA TRP A 390 0.52 3.64 11.15
C TRP A 390 1.59 3.60 10.04
N GLY A 391 2.87 3.70 10.38
CA GLY A 391 3.97 3.83 9.42
C GLY A 391 4.18 2.60 8.55
N LEU A 392 4.70 2.85 7.33
CA LEU A 392 5.42 1.87 6.53
C LEU A 392 6.90 1.79 6.94
N PHE A 393 7.48 2.92 7.36
CA PHE A 393 8.88 3.06 7.75
C PHE A 393 9.02 3.60 9.18
N ASN A 394 10.09 3.16 9.84
CA ASN A 394 10.61 3.78 11.05
C ASN A 394 11.30 5.12 10.73
N ASN A 395 11.57 5.90 11.77
CA ASN A 395 12.09 7.26 11.63
C ASN A 395 13.60 7.31 11.28
N ASP A 396 14.29 6.16 11.29
CA ASP A 396 15.61 5.96 10.69
C ASP A 396 15.57 5.60 9.18
N GLN A 397 14.35 5.41 8.62
CA GLN A 397 14.02 4.94 7.27
C GLN A 397 14.15 3.42 7.05
N THR A 398 14.28 2.61 8.10
CA THR A 398 14.08 1.15 7.98
C THR A 398 12.61 0.82 7.78
N SER A 399 12.28 -0.17 6.95
CA SER A 399 10.90 -0.65 6.81
C SER A 399 10.43 -1.33 8.10
N ILE A 400 9.17 -1.13 8.47
CA ILE A 400 8.54 -1.84 9.61
C ILE A 400 8.12 -3.25 9.19
N TYR A 401 7.71 -3.39 7.93
CA TYR A 401 7.39 -4.63 7.21
C TYR A 401 7.64 -4.44 5.71
N SER A 402 7.62 -5.51 4.91
CA SER A 402 8.05 -5.50 3.51
C SER A 402 6.88 -5.30 2.54
N LEU A 403 6.86 -4.16 1.83
CA LEU A 403 5.85 -3.91 0.79
C LEU A 403 6.47 -3.82 -0.62
N ASP A 404 5.86 -4.56 -1.56
CA ASP A 404 6.05 -4.39 -3.00
C ASP A 404 4.99 -3.42 -3.57
N PHE A 405 5.40 -2.21 -3.93
CA PHE A 405 4.56 -1.22 -4.59
C PHE A 405 4.21 -1.54 -6.06
N THR A 406 4.72 -2.64 -6.64
CA THR A 406 4.35 -3.08 -7.98
C THR A 406 3.15 -4.05 -8.01
N GLY A 407 2.68 -4.50 -6.85
CA GLY A 407 1.51 -5.39 -6.71
C GLY A 407 1.72 -6.82 -7.23
N LYS A 408 2.92 -7.15 -7.69
CA LYS A 408 3.31 -8.49 -8.15
C LYS A 408 3.68 -9.41 -6.97
N GLY A 409 3.99 -8.82 -5.82
CA GLY A 409 4.72 -9.49 -4.75
C GLY A 409 6.20 -9.67 -5.13
N ALA A 410 6.95 -10.41 -4.31
CA ALA A 410 8.38 -10.65 -4.52
C ALA A 410 8.70 -11.64 -5.67
N VAL A 411 7.93 -11.64 -6.78
CA VAL A 411 8.03 -12.62 -7.86
C VAL A 411 7.87 -11.99 -9.27
N ASP A 412 8.66 -10.96 -9.60
CA ASP A 412 9.03 -10.68 -11.01
C ASP A 412 10.30 -9.81 -11.17
N VAL A 413 11.45 -10.34 -10.76
CA VAL A 413 12.77 -9.77 -11.14
C VAL A 413 13.68 -10.88 -11.68
N THR A 414 13.21 -11.60 -12.71
CA THR A 414 14.08 -12.48 -13.50
C THR A 414 14.85 -11.70 -14.58
N THR A 415 15.66 -10.72 -14.17
CA THR A 415 16.86 -10.31 -14.92
C THR A 415 17.80 -9.40 -14.11
N GLN A 416 19.09 -9.76 -14.14
CA GLN A 416 20.25 -8.93 -13.76
C GLN A 416 20.45 -8.53 -12.28
N ALA A 417 21.21 -9.40 -11.60
CA ALA A 417 22.30 -9.09 -10.67
C ALA A 417 22.02 -8.59 -9.24
N ASN A 418 22.43 -9.43 -8.28
CA ASN A 418 22.94 -9.08 -6.95
C ASN A 418 22.10 -8.11 -6.08
N VAL A 419 20.92 -8.57 -5.66
CA VAL A 419 20.41 -8.22 -4.33
C VAL A 419 20.33 -9.49 -3.50
N THR A 420 21.18 -9.61 -2.49
CA THR A 420 21.07 -10.68 -1.49
C THR A 420 19.77 -10.48 -0.71
N SER A 421 18.87 -11.47 -0.74
CA SER A 421 17.61 -11.41 0.01
C SER A 421 17.87 -11.07 1.48
N ALA A 422 17.19 -10.03 1.98
CA ALA A 422 17.27 -9.66 3.38
C ALA A 422 16.58 -10.73 4.25
N PHE A 423 16.97 -10.77 5.53
CA PHE A 423 16.60 -11.82 6.50
C PHE A 423 17.07 -13.21 6.07
N GLY A 424 18.29 -13.59 6.50
CA GLY A 424 18.86 -14.92 6.29
C GLY A 424 18.17 -15.99 7.13
N MET A 425 16.91 -16.27 6.81
CA MET A 425 16.07 -17.33 7.37
C MET A 425 15.56 -18.19 6.21
N TRP A 426 15.76 -19.50 6.33
CA TRP A 426 15.32 -20.49 5.35
C TRP A 426 14.46 -21.54 6.02
N CYS A 427 13.51 -22.13 5.28
CA CYS A 427 12.83 -23.34 5.73
C CYS A 427 13.50 -24.58 5.11
N ILE A 428 13.92 -25.53 5.95
CA ILE A 428 14.55 -26.77 5.52
C ILE A 428 13.75 -27.98 5.99
N ALA A 429 13.99 -29.14 5.38
CA ALA A 429 13.47 -30.41 5.87
C ALA A 429 14.00 -30.69 7.28
N SER A 430 13.11 -31.08 8.19
CA SER A 430 13.46 -31.40 9.57
C SER A 430 14.25 -32.71 9.64
N PRO A 431 15.43 -32.74 10.31
CA PRO A 431 16.26 -33.93 10.42
C PRO A 431 15.67 -35.02 11.33
N THR A 432 14.51 -34.76 11.96
CA THR A 432 13.78 -35.72 12.80
C THR A 432 12.44 -36.17 12.20
N ALA A 433 12.08 -35.70 11.01
CA ALA A 433 10.87 -36.14 10.31
C ALA A 433 11.05 -37.53 9.70
N SER A 434 9.97 -38.32 9.56
CA SER A 434 10.06 -39.60 8.85
C SER A 434 10.11 -39.40 7.33
N GLU A 435 10.66 -40.37 6.60
CA GLU A 435 10.70 -40.35 5.14
C GLU A 435 9.28 -40.29 4.53
N ALA A 436 8.28 -40.89 5.19
CA ALA A 436 6.89 -40.82 4.78
C ALA A 436 6.30 -39.42 4.96
N ASP A 437 6.57 -38.76 6.09
CA ASP A 437 6.09 -37.40 6.37
C ASP A 437 6.76 -36.38 5.42
N LEU A 438 8.07 -36.51 5.21
CA LEU A 438 8.82 -35.70 4.25
C LEU A 438 8.29 -35.88 2.82
N LYS A 439 7.99 -37.11 2.39
CA LYS A 439 7.40 -37.35 1.07
C LYS A 439 6.00 -36.75 0.96
N ASN A 440 5.13 -36.95 1.96
CA ASN A 440 3.77 -36.39 1.96
C ASN A 440 3.80 -34.85 1.90
N ALA A 441 4.71 -34.22 2.64
CA ALA A 441 4.89 -32.78 2.65
C ALA A 441 5.51 -32.24 1.33
N LEU A 442 6.44 -32.97 0.72
CA LEU A 442 7.01 -32.63 -0.59
C LEU A 442 5.96 -32.76 -1.71
N ASP A 443 5.23 -33.88 -1.76
CA ASP A 443 4.11 -34.11 -2.69
C ASP A 443 3.04 -33.02 -2.53
N TRP A 444 2.78 -32.56 -1.30
CA TRP A 444 1.87 -31.46 -1.02
C TRP A 444 2.42 -30.12 -1.52
N ALA A 445 3.67 -29.77 -1.21
CA ALA A 445 4.29 -28.51 -1.60
C ALA A 445 4.33 -28.34 -3.13
N CYS A 446 4.77 -29.38 -3.84
CA CYS A 446 4.84 -29.42 -5.30
C CYS A 446 3.47 -29.60 -6.00
N GLY A 447 2.41 -29.85 -5.23
CA GLY A 447 1.05 -30.06 -5.71
C GLY A 447 0.11 -28.96 -5.19
N PRO A 448 -0.78 -29.24 -4.23
CA PRO A 448 -1.67 -28.24 -3.62
C PRO A 448 -0.99 -26.95 -3.12
N GLY A 449 0.27 -27.01 -2.70
CA GLY A 449 1.08 -25.84 -2.28
C GLY A 449 1.60 -24.96 -3.44
N ASN A 450 1.37 -25.36 -4.69
CA ASN A 450 1.72 -24.64 -5.93
C ASN A 450 3.21 -24.28 -6.11
N VAL A 451 4.14 -24.95 -5.43
CA VAL A 451 5.58 -24.75 -5.65
C VAL A 451 6.00 -25.28 -7.02
N ASP A 452 6.75 -24.48 -7.79
CA ASP A 452 7.44 -24.99 -8.97
C ASP A 452 8.61 -25.90 -8.57
N CYS A 453 8.33 -27.20 -8.55
CA CYS A 453 9.30 -28.27 -8.35
C CYS A 453 9.90 -28.81 -9.66
N SER A 454 9.80 -28.08 -10.78
CA SER A 454 10.46 -28.47 -12.03
C SER A 454 11.99 -28.54 -11.88
N ALA A 455 12.59 -27.58 -11.17
CA ALA A 455 14.04 -27.49 -10.99
C ALA A 455 14.65 -28.71 -10.27
N ILE A 456 13.87 -29.45 -9.48
CA ILE A 456 14.29 -30.66 -8.74
C ILE A 456 13.92 -31.98 -9.45
N GLN A 457 13.51 -31.95 -10.72
CA GLN A 457 13.26 -33.16 -11.50
C GLN A 457 14.55 -33.76 -12.08
N PRO A 458 14.58 -35.06 -12.45
CA PRO A 458 15.75 -35.68 -13.07
C PRO A 458 16.27 -34.87 -14.28
N SER A 459 17.60 -34.71 -14.32
CA SER A 459 18.33 -33.90 -15.31
C SER A 459 18.07 -32.37 -15.27
N GLN A 460 17.46 -31.84 -14.21
CA GLN A 460 17.30 -30.39 -14.01
C GLN A 460 18.36 -29.80 -13.07
N GLN A 461 18.53 -28.47 -13.13
CA GLN A 461 19.65 -27.76 -12.48
C GLN A 461 19.71 -27.98 -10.95
N CYS A 462 18.57 -28.16 -10.29
CA CYS A 462 18.49 -28.41 -8.85
C CYS A 462 18.20 -29.88 -8.49
N PHE A 463 18.53 -30.85 -9.35
CA PHE A 463 18.29 -32.26 -9.05
C PHE A 463 19.25 -32.87 -8.01
N GLN A 464 20.49 -32.38 -7.94
CA GLN A 464 21.55 -33.00 -7.13
C GLN A 464 21.89 -32.20 -5.86
N PRO A 465 22.06 -32.82 -4.68
CA PRO A 465 22.12 -34.27 -4.46
C PRO A 465 20.74 -34.93 -4.49
N ASP A 466 20.62 -36.03 -5.23
CA ASP A 466 19.39 -36.81 -5.40
C ASP A 466 18.99 -37.55 -4.09
N ASN A 467 18.23 -36.86 -3.24
CA ASN A 467 17.67 -37.40 -2.00
C ASN A 467 16.47 -36.59 -1.49
N MET A 468 15.55 -37.28 -0.81
CA MET A 468 14.30 -36.73 -0.28
C MET A 468 14.49 -35.49 0.61
N VAL A 469 15.52 -35.44 1.47
CA VAL A 469 15.75 -34.33 2.41
C VAL A 469 16.16 -33.06 1.65
N SER A 470 16.94 -33.19 0.59
CA SER A 470 17.40 -32.07 -0.24
C SER A 470 16.30 -31.54 -1.15
N HIS A 471 15.54 -32.44 -1.79
CA HIS A 471 14.36 -32.07 -2.59
C HIS A 471 13.25 -31.44 -1.73
N ALA A 472 12.97 -31.98 -0.55
CA ALA A 472 12.06 -31.40 0.42
C ALA A 472 12.54 -30.04 0.93
N SER A 473 13.83 -29.86 1.23
CA SER A 473 14.38 -28.55 1.65
C SER A 473 14.23 -27.47 0.57
N PHE A 474 14.44 -27.82 -0.70
CA PHE A 474 14.17 -26.90 -1.82
C PHE A 474 12.69 -26.51 -1.88
N ALA A 475 11.78 -27.49 -1.86
CA ALA A 475 10.34 -27.24 -1.96
C ALA A 475 9.79 -26.48 -0.75
N PHE A 476 10.22 -26.82 0.47
CA PHE A 476 9.80 -26.18 1.71
C PHE A 476 10.30 -24.74 1.77
N ASN A 477 11.55 -24.46 1.40
CA ASN A 477 12.01 -23.07 1.32
C ASN A 477 11.26 -22.29 0.23
N SER A 478 11.06 -22.88 -0.94
CA SER A 478 10.36 -22.20 -2.04
C SER A 478 8.92 -21.84 -1.64
N TYR A 479 8.19 -22.76 -1.02
CA TYR A 479 6.87 -22.48 -0.43
C TYR A 479 6.95 -21.40 0.66
N TYR A 480 7.88 -21.52 1.61
CA TYR A 480 8.07 -20.62 2.74
C TYR A 480 8.31 -19.17 2.29
N GLN A 481 9.21 -18.96 1.32
CA GLN A 481 9.47 -17.62 0.78
C GLN A 481 8.28 -17.09 -0.05
N GLN A 482 7.56 -17.95 -0.77
CA GLN A 482 6.32 -17.56 -1.48
C GLN A 482 5.16 -17.20 -0.53
N ASN A 483 5.12 -17.79 0.67
CA ASN A 483 4.01 -17.66 1.64
C ASN A 483 4.45 -16.86 2.89
N GLY A 484 5.13 -15.73 2.66
CA GLY A 484 5.39 -14.70 3.68
C GLY A 484 6.41 -15.06 4.77
N ALA A 485 7.24 -16.08 4.56
CA ALA A 485 8.30 -16.50 5.49
C ALA A 485 7.83 -16.78 6.95
N THR A 486 6.56 -17.17 7.12
CA THR A 486 5.93 -17.37 8.43
C THR A 486 6.22 -18.74 9.06
N ASP A 487 6.08 -18.84 10.38
CA ASP A 487 6.21 -20.10 11.14
C ASP A 487 5.24 -21.18 10.66
N ILE A 488 4.02 -20.78 10.26
CA ILE A 488 3.01 -21.66 9.68
C ILE A 488 3.47 -22.17 8.30
N ALA A 489 3.99 -21.28 7.46
CA ALA A 489 4.51 -21.63 6.14
C ALA A 489 5.77 -22.52 6.17
N CYS A 490 6.45 -22.64 7.31
CA CYS A 490 7.54 -23.61 7.51
C CYS A 490 7.14 -24.87 8.29
N SER A 491 5.89 -25.00 8.74
CA SER A 491 5.49 -26.09 9.62
C SER A 491 5.51 -27.46 8.93
N PHE A 492 4.83 -27.60 7.79
CA PHE A 492 4.66 -28.88 7.08
C PHE A 492 4.22 -30.05 7.99
N GLY A 493 3.36 -29.77 8.99
CA GLY A 493 2.93 -30.78 9.97
C GLY A 493 4.02 -31.23 10.95
N GLY A 494 5.11 -30.47 11.09
CA GLY A 494 6.33 -30.83 11.82
C GLY A 494 7.47 -31.35 10.93
N ALA A 495 7.24 -31.48 9.61
CA ALA A 495 8.26 -31.94 8.67
C ALA A 495 9.26 -30.83 8.25
N GLY A 496 8.94 -29.55 8.46
CA GLY A 496 9.83 -28.42 8.18
C GLY A 496 10.41 -27.77 9.45
N VAL A 497 11.53 -27.08 9.31
CA VAL A 497 12.15 -26.28 10.40
C VAL A 497 12.87 -25.05 9.86
N LYS A 498 12.72 -23.91 10.55
CA LYS A 498 13.42 -22.66 10.21
C LYS A 498 14.89 -22.74 10.63
N THR A 499 15.80 -22.33 9.74
CA THR A 499 17.24 -22.20 10.01
C THR A 499 17.73 -20.78 9.70
N ASN A 500 18.61 -20.25 10.54
CA ASN A 500 19.37 -19.01 10.29
C ASN A 500 20.74 -19.25 9.64
N LYS A 501 21.09 -20.52 9.38
CA LYS A 501 22.29 -20.92 8.64
C LYS A 501 21.93 -21.13 7.18
N ASN A 502 22.65 -20.47 6.29
CA ASN A 502 22.52 -20.67 4.84
C ASN A 502 22.77 -22.15 4.51
N PRO A 503 21.77 -22.89 3.97
CA PRO A 503 21.93 -24.31 3.71
C PRO A 503 23.00 -24.63 2.65
N ARG A 504 23.28 -23.71 1.71
CA ARG A 504 24.14 -23.89 0.50
C ARG A 504 25.57 -24.40 0.75
N GLY A 505 25.98 -24.57 2.01
CA GLY A 505 27.24 -25.17 2.41
C GLY A 505 28.34 -24.13 2.54
N GLU A 506 28.85 -23.95 3.76
CA GLU A 506 30.07 -23.18 3.95
C GLU A 506 31.25 -23.96 3.33
N GLY A 507 31.79 -23.44 2.22
CA GLY A 507 33.00 -23.92 1.58
C GLY A 507 34.24 -23.68 2.44
N GLY A 508 34.35 -24.40 3.56
CA GLY A 508 35.44 -24.32 4.52
C GLY A 508 36.78 -24.68 3.89
N ARG A 509 37.56 -23.67 3.54
CA ARG A 509 38.93 -23.84 2.99
C ARG A 509 39.90 -24.28 4.08
N GLU A 510 40.01 -25.58 4.32
CA GLU A 510 41.22 -26.16 4.93
C GLU A 510 41.53 -27.55 4.35
N GLY A 511 42.45 -27.56 3.37
CA GLY A 511 42.90 -28.72 2.61
C GLY A 511 44.12 -28.32 1.76
N PRO A 512 45.01 -29.26 1.40
CA PRO A 512 46.35 -28.93 0.91
C PRO A 512 46.37 -28.24 -0.47
N LYS A 513 47.37 -27.37 -0.67
CA LYS A 513 47.60 -26.66 -1.93
C LYS A 513 47.74 -27.62 -3.11
N LEU A 514 46.84 -27.52 -4.09
CA LEU A 514 47.01 -28.03 -5.44
C LEU A 514 47.41 -26.89 -6.38
N THR A 515 48.12 -27.22 -7.46
CA THR A 515 48.82 -26.25 -8.32
C THR A 515 47.93 -25.61 -9.39
N LEU A 516 48.44 -24.52 -9.98
CA LEU A 516 47.73 -23.58 -10.84
C LEU A 516 47.07 -24.22 -12.08
N ASP A 517 47.57 -25.38 -12.52
CA ASP A 517 47.17 -26.05 -13.76
C ASP A 517 45.79 -26.72 -13.71
N MET A 518 45.25 -27.00 -12.51
CA MET A 518 43.91 -27.60 -12.36
C MET A 518 42.77 -26.57 -12.43
N VAL A 519 43.05 -25.27 -12.24
CA VAL A 519 42.03 -24.21 -12.19
C VAL A 519 41.31 -24.02 -13.53
N ASN A 520 42.02 -24.25 -14.64
CA ASN A 520 41.51 -24.00 -15.99
C ASN A 520 40.50 -25.05 -16.50
N ALA A 521 40.19 -26.08 -15.72
CA ALA A 521 39.22 -27.12 -16.09
C ALA A 521 37.79 -26.88 -15.54
N ILE A 522 37.60 -25.94 -14.61
CA ILE A 522 36.33 -25.79 -13.85
C ILE A 522 35.44 -24.66 -14.42
N ASN A 523 36.01 -23.69 -15.14
CA ASN A 523 35.32 -22.47 -15.59
C ASN A 523 34.34 -22.67 -16.78
N ASN A 524 33.62 -23.79 -16.87
CA ASN A 524 32.67 -24.04 -17.97
C ASN A 524 31.39 -24.82 -17.59
N GLU A 525 31.00 -24.86 -16.30
CA GLU A 525 29.65 -25.23 -15.87
C GLU A 525 29.07 -24.17 -14.93
N THR A 526 28.48 -23.12 -15.50
CA THR A 526 27.76 -22.07 -14.75
C THR A 526 26.31 -22.52 -14.48
N GLY A 527 25.95 -22.77 -13.21
CA GLY A 527 24.55 -23.03 -12.84
C GLY A 527 24.26 -23.56 -11.43
N TYR A 528 25.25 -24.09 -10.70
CA TYR A 528 24.98 -24.85 -9.46
C TYR A 528 24.71 -23.99 -8.21
N ASP A 529 25.21 -22.75 -8.16
CA ASP A 529 25.32 -21.95 -6.91
C ASP A 529 24.00 -21.46 -6.29
N ASP A 530 22.86 -21.64 -6.98
CA ASP A 530 21.57 -21.07 -6.53
C ASP A 530 20.59 -22.06 -5.87
N CYS A 531 20.88 -23.36 -5.95
CA CYS A 531 20.04 -24.42 -5.39
C CYS A 531 20.28 -24.60 -3.87
N LEU A 532 19.23 -24.97 -3.12
CA LEU A 532 19.22 -24.95 -1.65
C LEU A 532 19.20 -26.37 -1.05
N TYR A 533 20.31 -26.80 -0.44
CA TYR A 533 20.50 -28.20 -0.01
C TYR A 533 21.07 -28.36 1.40
N LEU A 534 21.05 -29.59 1.89
CA LEU A 534 21.83 -30.02 3.05
C LEU A 534 22.65 -31.25 2.67
N THR A 535 23.98 -31.19 2.81
CA THR A 535 24.82 -32.38 2.68
C THR A 535 24.72 -33.22 3.95
N ALA A 536 24.09 -34.40 3.86
CA ALA A 536 23.91 -35.29 5.00
C ALA A 536 25.26 -35.87 5.50
N GLY A 537 25.78 -35.32 6.59
CA GLY A 537 26.94 -35.87 7.30
C GLY A 537 26.60 -37.25 7.90
N ALA A 538 27.21 -38.31 7.38
CA ALA A 538 26.81 -39.69 7.66
C ALA A 538 27.02 -40.10 9.14
N ALA A 539 26.04 -40.84 9.68
CA ALA A 539 26.09 -41.34 11.05
C ALA A 539 26.92 -42.64 11.17
N GLY A 540 28.14 -42.51 11.72
CA GLY A 540 28.80 -43.54 12.52
C GLY A 540 29.47 -44.73 11.82
N THR A 541 30.75 -44.97 12.14
CA THR A 541 31.27 -46.33 12.36
C THR A 541 32.58 -46.29 13.16
N ASN A 542 32.81 -47.31 13.97
CA ASN A 542 34.06 -47.46 14.73
C ASN A 542 35.26 -47.81 13.82
N LYS A 543 36.43 -47.23 14.10
CA LYS A 543 37.69 -48.01 14.13
C LYS A 543 38.81 -47.36 14.94
N THR A 544 39.41 -48.19 15.78
CA THR A 544 40.62 -47.96 16.58
C THR A 544 41.88 -47.77 15.74
N ALA A 545 42.79 -46.88 16.16
CA ALA A 545 44.23 -47.15 16.28
C ALA A 545 45.04 -46.01 16.94
N THR A 546 45.99 -46.42 17.79
CA THR A 546 47.34 -45.87 18.12
C THR A 546 47.92 -44.71 17.27
N SER A 547 48.81 -43.82 17.76
CA SER A 547 49.53 -43.77 19.07
C SER A 547 50.41 -42.50 19.25
N ASN A 548 50.83 -42.22 20.49
CA ASN A 548 52.05 -41.49 20.92
C ASN A 548 52.17 -39.99 20.54
N ALA A 549 52.07 -39.06 21.50
CA ALA A 549 53.19 -38.48 22.29
C ALA A 549 53.82 -37.23 21.60
N THR A 550 54.43 -36.23 22.27
CA THR A 550 55.11 -36.18 23.59
C THR A 550 54.99 -34.78 24.24
N THR A 551 55.14 -34.74 25.58
CA THR A 551 55.54 -33.64 26.50
C THR A 551 56.14 -32.37 25.86
N THR A 552 55.93 -31.13 26.34
CA THR A 552 56.41 -30.61 27.65
C THR A 552 55.83 -29.22 27.97
N ALA A 553 55.80 -28.82 29.24
CA ALA A 553 55.41 -27.48 29.72
C ALA A 553 56.58 -26.75 30.43
N THR A 554 56.61 -25.41 30.35
CA THR A 554 57.50 -24.57 31.19
C THR A 554 56.84 -23.23 31.55
N THR A 555 56.99 -22.83 32.82
CA THR A 555 56.56 -21.53 33.41
C THR A 555 57.55 -20.41 33.10
N THR A 556 57.19 -19.13 33.34
CA THR A 556 57.83 -18.22 34.35
C THR A 556 57.25 -16.80 34.27
N THR A 557 57.20 -16.09 35.41
CA THR A 557 56.69 -14.72 35.60
C THR A 557 57.79 -13.69 35.91
N THR A 558 57.55 -12.40 35.62
CA THR A 558 58.15 -11.18 36.24
C THR A 558 57.65 -9.91 35.48
N THR A 559 57.59 -8.67 35.98
CA THR A 559 57.08 -8.04 37.23
C THR A 559 57.14 -6.50 37.10
N ALA A 560 56.43 -5.76 37.97
CA ALA A 560 56.55 -4.31 38.23
C ALA A 560 55.98 -3.34 37.15
N ALA A 561 55.60 -2.09 37.44
CA ALA A 561 55.62 -1.31 38.69
C ALA A 561 54.38 -0.39 38.86
N ARG A 562 54.37 0.49 39.88
CA ARG A 562 53.19 1.18 40.45
C ARG A 562 53.48 2.66 40.76
N SER A 563 52.60 3.59 40.41
CA SER A 563 52.50 4.94 41.02
C SER A 563 51.18 5.68 40.68
N THR A 564 50.86 6.72 41.44
CA THR A 564 49.69 7.62 41.34
C THR A 564 50.12 9.02 41.89
N SER A 565 49.35 10.12 41.98
CA SER A 565 47.93 10.49 41.72
C SER A 565 47.82 12.04 41.77
N SER A 566 46.63 12.61 41.45
CA SER A 566 46.10 13.93 41.92
C SER A 566 46.83 15.23 41.49
N SER A 567 46.24 16.44 41.43
CA SER A 567 44.82 16.91 41.37
C SER A 567 44.74 18.46 41.24
N CYS A 568 43.52 18.99 40.98
CA CYS A 568 43.01 20.36 41.32
C CYS A 568 43.22 21.55 40.35
N LEU A 569 42.42 22.62 40.59
CA LEU A 569 42.14 23.78 39.73
C LEU A 569 42.62 25.13 40.32
N THR A 570 42.72 26.17 39.47
CA THR A 570 42.50 27.61 39.84
C THR A 570 42.06 28.46 38.62
N ASN A 571 41.36 29.58 38.90
CA ASN A 571 41.00 30.73 38.02
C ASN A 571 41.87 31.98 38.43
N PRO A 572 41.69 33.28 38.01
CA PRO A 572 40.57 33.97 37.30
C PRO A 572 40.96 35.12 36.26
N GLU A 573 39.94 35.87 35.78
CA GLU A 573 39.92 37.34 35.41
C GLU A 573 40.79 37.94 34.25
N SER A 574 40.45 39.06 33.56
CA SER A 574 39.23 39.92 33.42
C SER A 574 39.34 40.89 32.19
N CYS A 575 38.33 41.78 31.99
CA CYS A 575 38.30 43.08 31.22
C CYS A 575 37.18 43.32 30.15
N ASP A 576 35.93 43.38 30.61
CA ASP A 576 35.02 44.55 30.62
C ASP A 576 34.49 45.34 29.38
N ASN A 577 33.25 45.83 29.57
CA ASN A 577 32.49 46.93 28.91
C ASN A 577 31.91 46.66 27.50
N LEU A 578 30.68 47.05 27.11
CA LEU A 578 29.40 47.54 27.71
C LEU A 578 28.39 47.60 26.50
N GLU A 579 27.05 47.71 26.51
CA GLU A 579 25.87 47.69 27.40
C GLU A 579 24.64 47.46 26.43
N VAL A 580 23.35 47.20 26.74
CA VAL A 580 22.52 47.21 27.96
C VAL A 580 21.57 46.00 27.99
N VAL A 581 20.86 45.87 29.10
CA VAL A 581 19.98 44.82 29.66
C VAL A 581 18.57 45.42 29.87
N PRO A 582 17.41 44.71 30.01
CA PRO A 582 17.13 43.27 30.21
C PRO A 582 16.38 42.66 28.97
N SER A 583 15.43 41.70 28.96
CA SER A 583 14.56 41.13 30.02
C SER A 583 13.91 39.75 29.71
N MET A 584 13.00 39.37 30.62
CA MET A 584 12.37 38.08 30.92
C MET A 584 10.84 38.09 30.68
N MET A 585 10.06 37.03 30.95
CA MET A 585 10.14 35.57 30.76
C MET A 585 8.87 34.93 31.40
N HIS A 586 8.53 33.70 31.01
CA HIS A 586 7.57 32.74 31.59
C HIS A 586 6.77 33.06 32.88
N LYS A 587 5.48 32.63 32.87
CA LYS A 587 5.00 31.58 33.80
C LYS A 587 3.74 30.84 33.31
N LEU A 588 3.61 29.58 33.74
CA LEU A 588 2.36 28.81 33.75
C LEU A 588 1.69 28.94 35.13
N SER A 589 0.36 29.00 35.16
CA SER A 589 -0.46 28.62 36.33
C SER A 589 -1.93 28.49 35.92
N HIS A 590 -2.61 27.43 36.37
CA HIS A 590 -4.07 27.34 36.34
C HIS A 590 -4.69 28.40 37.26
N LEU A 591 -5.90 28.87 36.94
CA LEU A 591 -7.02 28.86 37.89
C LEU A 591 -8.37 29.19 37.20
N VAL A 592 -9.45 28.79 37.85
CA VAL A 592 -10.84 29.05 37.49
C VAL A 592 -11.28 30.41 38.03
N PRO A 593 -12.19 31.12 37.32
CA PRO A 593 -13.15 31.99 37.98
C PRO A 593 -14.59 31.51 37.75
N ILE A 594 -15.29 31.20 38.84
CA ILE A 594 -16.76 31.29 38.89
C ILE A 594 -17.08 32.70 39.38
N SER A 595 -17.99 33.40 38.72
CA SER A 595 -18.61 34.62 39.25
C SER A 595 -20.06 34.72 38.81
N CYS A 596 -20.98 34.52 39.75
CA CYS A 596 -22.42 34.67 39.52
C CYS A 596 -22.83 36.14 39.57
N ILE A 597 -23.82 36.52 38.75
CA ILE A 597 -24.72 37.64 39.02
C ILE A 597 -26.15 37.13 38.78
N GLU A 598 -27.07 37.48 39.67
CA GLU A 598 -28.44 36.97 39.74
C GLU A 598 -29.42 37.78 38.88
N GLY A 599 -30.53 37.15 38.46
CA GLY A 599 -31.60 37.80 37.69
C GLY A 599 -32.78 36.86 37.42
N ALA A 600 -33.73 36.79 38.35
CA ALA A 600 -34.96 35.99 38.24
C ALA A 600 -36.02 36.68 37.35
N SER A 601 -37.16 36.12 36.93
CA SER A 601 -37.86 34.85 37.27
C SER A 601 -38.77 34.39 36.09
N PRO A 602 -39.86 33.58 36.23
CA PRO A 602 -39.95 32.22 35.68
C PRO A 602 -41.02 32.02 34.56
N ASP A 603 -41.19 30.79 34.06
CA ASP A 603 -42.48 30.06 34.18
C ASP A 603 -42.40 28.56 33.75
N ASP A 604 -43.18 27.74 34.46
CA ASP A 604 -43.62 26.34 34.30
C ASP A 604 -42.81 25.20 33.61
N ASN A 605 -42.16 24.39 34.47
CA ASN A 605 -42.59 23.03 34.86
C ASN A 605 -43.14 22.01 33.83
N ALA A 606 -42.46 20.85 33.69
CA ALA A 606 -43.05 19.51 33.97
C ALA A 606 -41.99 18.36 34.00
N ALA A 607 -42.07 17.49 35.03
CA ALA A 607 -41.52 16.11 35.20
C ALA A 607 -40.12 15.75 34.59
N VAL A 608 -39.01 15.41 35.29
CA VAL A 608 -38.65 14.87 36.64
C VAL A 608 -38.28 13.36 36.68
N ALA A 609 -37.00 13.09 37.01
CA ALA A 609 -36.37 11.87 37.57
C ALA A 609 -36.44 10.54 36.76
N ALA A 610 -35.52 9.57 36.91
CA ALA A 610 -34.29 9.43 37.73
C ALA A 610 -33.16 8.86 36.79
N ALA A 611 -31.91 9.30 36.81
CA ALA A 611 -30.89 9.47 37.87
C ALA A 611 -30.08 8.19 38.17
N ASP A 612 -28.78 8.31 37.90
CA ASP A 612 -27.59 7.63 38.44
C ASP A 612 -27.51 6.10 38.54
N ASP A 613 -26.44 5.53 37.97
CA ASP A 613 -25.31 5.09 38.82
C ASP A 613 -23.97 5.18 38.06
N CYS A 614 -22.83 5.17 38.78
CA CYS A 614 -21.49 5.42 38.24
C CYS A 614 -20.45 4.31 38.56
N TYR A 615 -19.35 4.34 37.80
CA TYR A 615 -18.08 3.61 38.00
C TYR A 615 -18.02 2.10 37.70
N GLY A 616 -16.86 1.72 37.15
CA GLY A 616 -16.46 0.41 36.64
C GLY A 616 -15.17 0.55 35.85
#